data_AF-A0A3M7B1A9-F1
#
_entry.id   AF-A0A3M7B1A9-F1
#
_cell.length_a   1.000
_cell.length_b   1.000
_cell.length_c   1.000
_cell.angle_alpha   90.00
_cell.angle_beta   90.00
_cell.angle_gamma   90.00
#
_symmetry.space_group_name_H-M   'P 1'
#
loop_
_entity.id
_entity.type
_entity.pdbx_description
1 polymer ?
#
loop_
_entity_poly.entity_id
_entity_poly.type
_entity_poly.pdbx_seq_one_letter_code
_entity_poly.pdbx_strand_id
1 'polypeptide(L)'
;MANEPNINLFTRTVMLSSHTYWNLDGFQNPTTPLALNHTLHLPYAGFRPEVDNILIPTGDILSNKKYSVNDWWTAPKAIGANFSAAELGGNCGWNCTGYDNCYIFNRNHAESLNWDAAPVATLASPWSGIQVDIFTEQEAVQIYTCNNMNGTLPLKSTHGFFTSPDDDSTSPTSRPRTTPKYGCVVIEVEDWIDGINHPEWGRQDRQIFGPGTGTGQQGPYVLEARYEFSVWGEKR
;
A
#
# COMPACT_ATOMS: atom_id res chain seq x y z
N MET A 1 -25.28 -19.29 -23.22
CA MET A 1 -23.92 -19.77 -23.55
C MET A 1 -22.98 -18.69 -23.06
N ALA A 2 -22.33 -18.91 -21.91
CA ALA A 2 -21.30 -17.99 -21.43
C ALA A 2 -20.12 -18.07 -22.39
N ASN A 3 -19.66 -16.93 -22.90
CA ASN A 3 -18.44 -16.85 -23.66
C ASN A 3 -17.28 -17.07 -22.69
N GLU A 4 -16.76 -18.30 -22.63
CA GLU A 4 -15.43 -18.56 -22.11
C GLU A 4 -14.46 -17.62 -22.86
N PRO A 5 -13.70 -16.76 -22.15
CA PRO A 5 -12.69 -15.97 -22.82
C PRO A 5 -11.68 -16.92 -23.44
N ASN A 6 -11.51 -16.85 -24.77
CA ASN A 6 -10.47 -17.57 -25.48
C ASN A 6 -9.11 -17.10 -24.96
N ILE A 7 -8.59 -17.74 -23.91
CA ILE A 7 -7.20 -17.62 -23.49
C ILE A 7 -6.39 -18.28 -24.60
N ASN A 8 -6.02 -17.48 -25.60
CA ASN A 8 -5.06 -17.87 -26.61
C ASN A 8 -3.76 -18.28 -25.87
N LEU A 9 -3.09 -19.35 -26.29
CA LEU A 9 -1.91 -19.94 -25.60
C LEU A 9 -0.76 -18.94 -25.33
N PHE A 10 -0.84 -17.75 -25.91
CA PHE A 10 0.13 -16.66 -25.83
C PHE A 10 -0.30 -15.48 -24.94
N THR A 11 -1.50 -15.46 -24.35
CA THR A 11 -1.85 -14.46 -23.33
C THR A 11 -1.38 -14.86 -21.95
N ARG A 12 -1.03 -13.87 -21.13
CA ARG A 12 -0.52 -14.00 -19.77
C ARG A 12 -1.13 -12.93 -18.90
N THR A 13 -1.40 -13.28 -17.65
CA THR A 13 -1.73 -12.30 -16.63
C THR A 13 -0.47 -11.58 -16.20
N VAL A 14 -0.51 -10.25 -16.18
CA VAL A 14 0.60 -9.41 -15.72
C VAL A 14 0.05 -8.32 -14.80
N MET A 15 0.61 -8.25 -13.61
CA MET A 15 0.44 -7.15 -12.67
C MET A 15 1.76 -7.01 -11.92
N LEU A 16 2.44 -5.88 -12.10
CA LEU A 16 3.70 -5.60 -11.43
C LEU A 16 3.46 -4.61 -10.29
N SER A 17 4.28 -4.70 -9.26
CA SER A 17 4.40 -3.65 -8.26
C SER A 17 5.79 -3.69 -7.61
N SER A 18 6.03 -2.73 -6.71
CA SER A 18 7.22 -2.69 -5.86
C SER A 18 6.81 -2.90 -4.40
N HIS A 19 7.21 -4.03 -3.84
CA HIS A 19 6.91 -4.39 -2.45
C HIS A 19 7.91 -3.77 -1.45
N THR A 20 8.07 -2.44 -1.51
CA THR A 20 9.02 -1.71 -0.66
C THR A 20 8.49 -1.50 0.75
N TYR A 21 9.30 -1.83 1.75
CA TYR A 21 8.99 -1.67 3.17
C TYR A 21 9.49 -0.31 3.69
N TRP A 22 8.56 0.60 3.96
CA TRP A 22 8.83 1.97 4.38
C TRP A 22 8.83 2.12 5.90
N ASN A 23 9.85 2.80 6.42
CA ASN A 23 9.84 3.43 7.74
C ASN A 23 10.58 4.76 7.59
N LEU A 24 9.84 5.87 7.51
CA LEU A 24 10.41 7.20 7.27
C LEU A 24 11.21 7.75 8.47
N ASP A 25 11.21 7.05 9.60
CA ASP A 25 12.06 7.38 10.75
C ASP A 25 13.42 6.66 10.64
N GLY A 26 13.60 5.78 9.65
CA GLY A 26 14.78 4.94 9.54
C GLY A 26 15.00 4.04 10.75
N PHE A 27 13.95 3.76 11.54
CA PHE A 27 14.02 3.13 12.87
C PHE A 27 14.82 3.93 13.93
N GLN A 28 14.97 5.24 13.74
CA GLN A 28 15.73 6.14 14.62
C GLN A 28 14.87 6.99 15.55
N ASN A 29 13.56 6.79 15.56
CA ASN A 29 12.67 7.49 16.47
C ASN A 29 12.86 6.99 17.92
N PRO A 30 13.31 7.83 18.87
CA PRO A 30 13.64 7.41 20.23
C PRO A 30 12.41 7.01 21.05
N THR A 31 11.21 7.38 20.61
CA THR A 31 9.96 7.04 21.31
C THR A 31 9.42 5.68 20.88
N THR A 32 9.54 5.30 19.60
CA THR A 32 9.02 4.02 19.11
C THR A 32 9.74 3.53 17.84
N PRO A 33 9.94 2.22 17.62
CA PRO A 33 10.44 1.68 16.35
C PRO A 33 9.32 1.43 15.32
N LEU A 34 8.06 1.74 15.67
CA LEU A 34 6.87 1.43 14.87
C LEU A 34 6.55 2.55 13.87
N ALA A 35 5.97 2.17 12.72
CA ALA A 35 5.47 3.10 11.71
C ALA A 35 4.04 3.59 11.98
N LEU A 36 3.46 3.27 13.14
CA LEU A 36 2.07 3.60 13.48
C LEU A 36 1.80 5.10 13.62
N ASN A 37 2.83 5.90 13.88
CA ASN A 37 2.71 7.35 13.98
C ASN A 37 2.81 8.06 12.63
N HIS A 38 3.21 7.35 11.57
CA HIS A 38 3.23 7.88 10.22
C HIS A 38 1.80 8.18 9.77
N THR A 39 1.61 9.28 9.06
CA THR A 39 0.32 9.66 8.50
C THR A 39 0.23 9.18 7.07
N LEU A 40 -0.88 8.53 6.73
CA LEU A 40 -1.23 8.09 5.38
C LEU A 40 -2.41 8.91 4.86
N HIS A 41 -2.37 9.26 3.58
CA HIS A 41 -3.47 9.88 2.85
C HIS A 41 -3.57 9.29 1.45
N LEU A 42 -4.76 8.87 1.04
CA LEU A 42 -5.05 8.27 -0.26
C LEU A 42 -6.26 8.97 -0.90
N PRO A 43 -6.12 10.16 -1.52
CA PRO A 43 -7.24 11.03 -1.89
C PRO A 43 -8.27 10.39 -2.84
N TYR A 44 -7.85 9.39 -3.62
CA TYR A 44 -8.70 8.69 -4.58
C TYR A 44 -9.18 7.32 -4.09
N ALA A 45 -8.86 6.90 -2.86
CA ALA A 45 -9.16 5.56 -2.33
C ALA A 45 -10.58 5.43 -1.75
N GLY A 46 -11.61 5.77 -2.54
CA GLY A 46 -13.00 5.72 -2.10
C GLY A 46 -13.59 4.31 -1.97
N PHE A 47 -12.96 3.31 -2.60
CA PHE A 47 -13.45 1.93 -2.67
C PHE A 47 -12.35 0.91 -2.41
N ARG A 48 -12.74 -0.33 -2.16
CA ARG A 48 -11.86 -1.49 -2.05
C ARG A 48 -12.61 -2.77 -2.41
N PRO A 49 -11.95 -3.82 -2.93
CA PRO A 49 -12.53 -5.15 -2.95
C PRO A 49 -12.84 -5.62 -1.53
N GLU A 50 -14.00 -6.26 -1.33
CA GLU A 50 -14.21 -7.12 -0.18
C GLU A 50 -13.32 -8.35 -0.33
N VAL A 51 -12.77 -8.83 0.79
CA VAL A 51 -11.96 -10.04 0.85
C VAL A 51 -12.48 -10.96 1.95
N ASP A 52 -12.29 -12.27 1.77
CA ASP A 52 -12.57 -13.27 2.79
C ASP A 52 -11.50 -13.30 3.90
N ASN A 53 -11.62 -14.27 4.82
CA ASN A 53 -10.73 -14.36 5.98
C ASN A 53 -9.29 -14.83 5.64
N ILE A 54 -9.03 -15.26 4.40
CA ILE A 54 -7.69 -15.57 3.89
C ILE A 54 -7.23 -14.56 2.84
N LEU A 55 -7.91 -13.42 2.74
CA LEU A 55 -7.60 -12.27 1.87
C LEU A 55 -7.85 -12.50 0.38
N ILE A 56 -8.72 -13.44 0.00
CA ILE A 56 -9.17 -13.61 -1.38
C ILE A 56 -10.40 -12.73 -1.63
N PRO A 57 -10.44 -11.92 -2.71
CA PRO A 57 -11.61 -11.14 -3.04
C PRO A 57 -12.89 -11.97 -3.21
N THR A 58 -14.02 -11.44 -2.73
CA THR A 58 -15.32 -12.14 -2.78
C THR A 58 -16.12 -11.81 -4.04
N GLY A 59 -15.74 -10.74 -4.75
CA GLY A 59 -16.46 -10.15 -5.88
C GLY A 59 -17.19 -8.84 -5.55
N ASP A 60 -17.45 -8.59 -4.27
CA ASP A 60 -18.08 -7.35 -3.83
C ASP A 60 -17.06 -6.19 -3.77
N ILE A 61 -17.51 -4.98 -4.13
CA ILE A 61 -16.73 -3.74 -3.97
C ILE A 61 -17.35 -2.91 -2.85
N LEU A 62 -16.57 -2.67 -1.80
CA LEU A 62 -17.00 -1.92 -0.63
C LEU A 62 -16.65 -0.43 -0.78
N SER A 63 -17.52 0.42 -0.26
CA SER A 63 -17.21 1.83 -0.05
C SER A 63 -16.39 2.03 1.22
N ASN A 64 -15.33 2.81 1.12
CA ASN A 64 -14.56 3.27 2.27
C ASN A 64 -15.30 4.44 2.91
N LYS A 65 -16.25 4.12 3.78
CA LYS A 65 -17.12 5.10 4.43
C LYS A 65 -16.28 6.09 5.25
N LYS A 66 -16.67 7.36 5.19
CA LYS A 66 -16.09 8.41 6.03
C LYS A 66 -16.13 7.99 7.51
N TYR A 67 -15.01 8.19 8.22
CA TYR A 67 -14.74 7.79 9.61
C TYR A 67 -14.59 6.28 9.88
N SER A 68 -14.67 5.40 8.87
CA SER A 68 -14.32 3.99 9.03
C SER A 68 -12.81 3.80 9.24
N VAL A 69 -12.40 2.61 9.68
CA VAL A 69 -10.97 2.26 9.77
C VAL A 69 -10.26 2.44 8.42
N ASN A 70 -10.96 2.17 7.32
CA ASN A 70 -10.46 2.23 5.94
C ASN A 70 -10.63 3.62 5.28
N ASP A 71 -11.06 4.64 6.03
CA ASP A 71 -11.09 6.02 5.54
C ASP A 71 -9.68 6.63 5.53
N TRP A 72 -9.06 6.61 4.35
CA TRP A 72 -7.78 7.26 4.05
C TRP A 72 -7.91 8.45 3.10
N TRP A 73 -9.09 8.64 2.50
CA TRP A 73 -9.29 9.57 1.39
C TRP A 73 -9.83 10.93 1.84
N THR A 74 -10.40 11.02 3.03
CA THR A 74 -11.00 12.27 3.50
C THR A 74 -9.98 13.26 4.08
N ALA A 75 -8.95 12.76 4.76
CA ALA A 75 -7.87 13.56 5.32
C ALA A 75 -6.68 12.66 5.75
N PRO A 76 -5.45 13.20 5.82
CA PRO A 76 -4.31 12.47 6.37
C PRO A 76 -4.58 11.98 7.80
N LYS A 77 -4.28 10.71 8.06
CA LYS A 77 -4.54 10.05 9.35
C LYS A 77 -3.35 9.19 9.75
N ALA A 78 -3.00 9.17 11.04
CA ALA A 78 -1.97 8.27 11.56
C ALA A 78 -2.38 6.81 11.34
N ILE A 79 -1.45 5.97 10.87
CA ILE A 79 -1.71 4.55 10.61
C ILE A 79 -2.29 3.84 11.84
N GLY A 80 -1.76 4.18 13.02
CA GLY A 80 -2.17 3.64 14.32
C GLY A 80 -3.50 4.16 14.87
N ALA A 81 -4.11 5.19 14.27
CA ALA A 81 -5.22 5.94 14.88
C ALA A 81 -6.43 5.06 15.25
N ASN A 82 -6.68 4.01 14.47
CA ASN A 82 -7.84 3.14 14.64
C ASN A 82 -7.49 1.75 15.23
N PHE A 83 -6.28 1.55 15.77
CA PHE A 83 -5.85 0.22 16.24
C PHE A 83 -6.66 -0.33 17.44
N SER A 84 -7.38 0.54 18.15
CA SER A 84 -8.31 0.15 19.21
C SER A 84 -9.76 -0.03 18.73
N ALA A 85 -10.06 0.22 17.44
CA ALA A 85 -11.41 0.10 16.90
C ALA A 85 -11.73 -1.37 16.62
N ALA A 86 -12.92 -1.83 17.05
CA ALA A 86 -13.37 -3.19 16.82
C ALA A 86 -13.47 -3.54 15.31
N GLU A 87 -13.81 -2.55 14.47
CA GLU A 87 -13.87 -2.69 13.01
C GLU A 87 -12.51 -3.08 12.39
N LEU A 88 -11.39 -2.77 13.04
CA LEU A 88 -10.06 -3.15 12.50
C LEU A 88 -9.75 -4.64 12.72
N GLY A 89 -10.44 -5.31 13.64
CA GLY A 89 -10.29 -6.74 13.86
C GLY A 89 -10.79 -7.53 12.64
N GLY A 90 -9.91 -8.32 12.02
CA GLY A 90 -10.21 -9.05 10.79
C GLY A 90 -9.91 -8.28 9.51
N ASN A 91 -9.56 -6.98 9.60
CA ASN A 91 -9.33 -6.13 8.42
C ASN A 91 -8.08 -6.49 7.61
N CYS A 92 -7.22 -7.37 8.12
CA CYS A 92 -6.07 -7.92 7.42
C CYS A 92 -6.09 -9.47 7.44
N GLY A 93 -7.30 -10.05 7.43
CA GLY A 93 -7.51 -11.49 7.44
C GLY A 93 -7.81 -12.07 8.83
N TRP A 94 -7.93 -13.38 8.91
CA TRP A 94 -8.37 -14.09 10.11
C TRP A 94 -7.53 -13.74 11.35
N ASN A 95 -8.20 -13.26 12.40
CA ASN A 95 -7.57 -12.87 13.67
C ASN A 95 -6.40 -11.88 13.51
N CYS A 96 -6.47 -11.02 12.49
CA CYS A 96 -5.48 -10.00 12.22
C CYS A 96 -5.97 -8.61 12.67
N THR A 97 -5.04 -7.73 13.05
CA THR A 97 -5.32 -6.32 13.35
C THR A 97 -4.28 -5.48 12.64
N GLY A 98 -4.74 -4.60 11.76
CA GLY A 98 -3.90 -3.82 10.85
C GLY A 98 -4.52 -3.72 9.47
N TYR A 99 -3.71 -3.36 8.49
CA TYR A 99 -4.14 -3.17 7.11
C TYR A 99 -3.36 -4.10 6.20
N ASP A 100 -4.09 -4.80 5.35
CA ASP A 100 -3.59 -5.59 4.22
C ASP A 100 -4.70 -5.58 3.15
N ASN A 101 -4.91 -4.42 2.55
CA ASN A 101 -6.05 -4.18 1.65
C ASN A 101 -5.63 -3.43 0.39
N CYS A 102 -6.28 -3.78 -0.72
CA CYS A 102 -6.22 -3.07 -1.98
C CYS A 102 -7.25 -1.94 -1.96
N TYR A 103 -6.80 -0.71 -2.23
CA TYR A 103 -7.63 0.48 -2.33
C TYR A 103 -7.74 0.91 -3.78
N ILE A 104 -8.96 1.06 -4.27
CA ILE A 104 -9.25 1.40 -5.67
C ILE A 104 -9.26 2.92 -5.83
N PHE A 105 -8.55 3.43 -6.83
CA PHE A 105 -8.58 4.83 -7.19
C PHE A 105 -9.82 5.18 -8.00
N ASN A 106 -10.62 6.12 -7.51
CA ASN A 106 -11.84 6.62 -8.16
C ASN A 106 -11.63 7.95 -8.90
N ARG A 107 -10.51 8.05 -9.64
CA ARG A 107 -10.19 9.20 -10.48
C ARG A 107 -11.21 9.38 -11.60
N ASN A 108 -11.54 10.62 -11.92
CA ASN A 108 -12.24 10.93 -13.16
C ASN A 108 -11.30 10.82 -14.38
N HIS A 109 -11.85 10.80 -15.59
CA HIS A 109 -11.06 10.60 -16.81
C HIS A 109 -9.91 11.61 -16.98
N ALA A 110 -10.13 12.88 -16.64
CA ALA A 110 -9.09 13.90 -16.75
C ALA A 110 -7.96 13.71 -15.71
N GLU A 111 -8.30 13.23 -14.52
CA GLU A 111 -7.33 12.87 -13.48
C GLU A 111 -6.53 11.62 -13.86
N SER A 112 -7.15 10.62 -14.48
CA SER A 112 -6.42 9.43 -14.97
C SER A 112 -5.45 9.76 -16.11
N LEU A 113 -5.81 10.68 -17.01
CA LEU A 113 -4.91 11.13 -18.09
C LEU A 113 -3.74 12.00 -17.59
N ASN A 114 -3.95 12.72 -16.47
CA ASN A 114 -2.94 13.57 -15.84
C ASN A 114 -2.53 12.99 -14.48
N TRP A 115 -2.21 11.70 -14.46
CA TRP A 115 -1.96 10.93 -13.24
C TRP A 115 -0.80 11.48 -12.38
N ASP A 116 0.08 12.29 -12.97
CA ASP A 116 1.25 12.88 -12.33
C ASP A 116 1.03 14.31 -11.80
N ALA A 117 -0.20 14.85 -11.91
CA ALA A 117 -0.56 16.18 -11.44
C ALA A 117 -0.79 16.28 -9.93
N ALA A 118 -1.20 15.17 -9.29
CA ALA A 118 -1.42 15.07 -7.85
C ALA A 118 -1.09 13.66 -7.35
N PRO A 119 -0.56 13.50 -6.13
CA PRO A 119 -0.21 12.19 -5.62
C PRO A 119 -1.45 11.36 -5.31
N VAL A 120 -1.37 10.06 -5.58
CA VAL A 120 -2.40 9.08 -5.21
C VAL A 120 -2.21 8.56 -3.78
N ALA A 121 -1.00 8.69 -3.24
CA ALA A 121 -0.67 8.36 -1.88
C ALA A 121 0.37 9.33 -1.31
N THR A 122 0.15 9.78 -0.07
CA THR A 122 1.13 10.54 0.70
C THR A 122 1.38 9.79 2.01
N LEU A 123 2.65 9.47 2.28
CA LEU A 123 3.10 8.94 3.56
C LEU A 123 4.05 9.95 4.19
N ALA A 124 3.80 10.36 5.43
CA ALA A 124 4.65 11.31 6.14
C ALA A 124 4.95 10.84 7.56
N SER A 125 6.15 11.17 8.06
CA SER A 125 6.48 11.03 9.47
C SER A 125 6.45 12.39 10.17
N PRO A 126 5.60 12.55 11.20
CA PRO A 126 5.66 13.73 12.06
C PRO A 126 6.97 13.88 12.82
N TRP A 127 7.73 12.80 13.04
CA TRP A 127 8.97 12.82 13.82
C TRP A 127 10.17 13.25 12.98
N SER A 128 10.41 12.58 11.85
CA SER A 128 11.55 12.93 10.98
C SER A 128 11.24 14.14 10.08
N GLY A 129 9.97 14.50 9.92
CA GLY A 129 9.50 15.50 8.97
C GLY A 129 9.56 15.03 7.52
N ILE A 130 10.04 13.81 7.25
CA ILE A 130 10.15 13.26 5.90
C ILE A 130 8.77 12.86 5.40
N GLN A 131 8.49 13.21 4.15
CA GLN A 131 7.31 12.81 3.41
C GLN A 131 7.72 12.16 2.08
N VAL A 132 6.93 11.19 1.63
CA VAL A 132 6.95 10.69 0.26
C VAL A 132 5.57 10.84 -0.36
N ASP A 133 5.53 11.51 -1.50
CA ASP A 133 4.36 11.63 -2.37
C ASP A 133 4.53 10.66 -3.55
N ILE A 134 3.50 9.84 -3.78
CA ILE A 134 3.51 8.76 -4.76
C ILE A 134 2.50 9.09 -5.85
N PHE A 135 2.96 9.11 -7.08
CA PHE A 135 2.18 9.33 -8.29
C PHE A 135 2.25 8.07 -9.14
N THR A 136 1.13 7.65 -9.73
CA THR A 136 1.10 6.50 -10.63
C THR A 136 -0.16 6.54 -11.50
N GLU A 137 -0.04 5.99 -12.69
CA GLU A 137 -1.11 5.64 -13.65
C GLU A 137 -1.81 4.29 -13.34
N GLN A 138 -1.34 3.55 -12.34
CA GLN A 138 -2.01 2.36 -11.81
C GLN A 138 -3.35 2.76 -11.16
N GLU A 139 -4.30 1.84 -11.08
CA GLU A 139 -5.70 2.15 -10.68
C GLU A 139 -6.06 1.67 -9.27
N ALA A 140 -5.09 1.11 -8.55
CA ALA A 140 -5.22 0.72 -7.16
C ALA A 140 -3.87 0.82 -6.41
N VAL A 141 -3.96 0.66 -5.09
CA VAL A 141 -2.80 0.55 -4.22
C VAL A 141 -3.05 -0.44 -3.09
N GLN A 142 -2.13 -1.39 -2.89
CA GLN A 142 -2.11 -2.23 -1.68
C GLN A 142 -1.43 -1.49 -0.55
N ILE A 143 -2.06 -1.47 0.62
CA ILE A 143 -1.42 -1.03 1.87
C ILE A 143 -1.28 -2.21 2.81
N TYR A 144 -0.04 -2.52 3.15
CA TYR A 144 0.28 -3.54 4.15
C TYR A 144 1.09 -2.96 5.30
N THR A 145 0.58 -3.06 6.54
CA THR A 145 1.22 -2.46 7.72
C THR A 145 2.13 -3.41 8.50
N CYS A 146 2.79 -4.34 7.81
CA CYS A 146 3.77 -5.24 8.43
C CYS A 146 3.19 -6.08 9.58
N ASN A 147 1.93 -6.51 9.42
CA ASN A 147 1.16 -7.21 10.45
C ASN A 147 1.72 -8.60 10.78
N ASN A 148 2.42 -9.23 9.83
CA ASN A 148 2.97 -10.58 10.00
C ASN A 148 4.45 -10.58 10.43
N MET A 149 5.04 -9.42 10.71
CA MET A 149 6.39 -9.35 11.25
C MET A 149 6.42 -9.73 12.73
N ASN A 150 7.49 -10.41 13.15
CA ASN A 150 7.64 -10.93 14.51
C ASN A 150 8.91 -10.45 15.23
N GLY A 151 9.62 -9.45 14.69
CA GLY A 151 10.83 -8.94 15.32
C GLY A 151 12.10 -9.76 15.07
N THR A 152 12.10 -10.67 14.09
CA THR A 152 13.30 -11.49 13.77
C THR A 152 14.08 -10.99 12.56
N LEU A 153 13.45 -10.21 11.66
CA LEU A 153 14.10 -9.71 10.46
C LEU A 153 15.13 -8.63 10.81
N PRO A 154 16.43 -8.83 10.54
CA PRO A 154 17.47 -7.89 10.92
C PRO A 154 17.35 -6.57 10.15
N LEU A 155 17.62 -5.47 10.86
CA LEU A 155 17.77 -4.17 10.22
C LEU A 155 19.07 -4.13 9.39
N LYS A 156 19.06 -3.37 8.30
CA LYS A 156 20.27 -3.06 7.54
C LYS A 156 21.27 -2.30 8.43
N SER A 157 22.55 -2.37 8.09
CA SER A 157 23.60 -1.64 8.81
C SER A 157 23.38 -0.12 8.83
N THR A 158 22.68 0.41 7.82
CA THR A 158 22.32 1.82 7.66
C THR A 158 21.01 2.22 8.36
N HIS A 159 20.33 1.32 9.06
CA HIS A 159 19.07 1.59 9.75
C HIS A 159 19.23 1.50 11.28
N GLY A 160 18.30 2.11 12.02
CA GLY A 160 18.34 2.16 13.48
C GLY A 160 19.44 3.09 14.00
N PHE A 161 19.63 3.09 15.31
CA PHE A 161 20.65 3.91 15.94
C PHE A 161 22.07 3.39 15.62
N PHE A 162 22.96 4.28 15.16
CA PHE A 162 24.34 3.95 14.79
C PHE A 162 25.31 3.94 15.98
N THR A 163 25.00 4.74 16.99
CA THR A 163 25.71 4.86 18.27
C THR A 163 24.64 4.95 19.35
N SER A 164 24.00 3.82 19.65
CA SER A 164 22.92 3.82 20.63
C SER A 164 23.44 3.42 22.01
N PRO A 165 22.83 3.88 23.11
CA PRO A 165 22.85 3.16 24.39
C PRO A 165 22.37 1.69 24.29
N ASP A 166 21.93 1.26 23.11
CA ASP A 166 21.47 -0.07 22.73
C ASP A 166 22.57 -1.02 22.19
N ASP A 167 23.81 -0.56 22.01
CA ASP A 167 24.96 -1.46 21.73
C ASP A 167 25.41 -2.20 23.00
N ASP A 168 24.88 -1.78 24.15
CA ASP A 168 24.94 -2.55 25.38
C ASP A 168 23.68 -3.42 25.48
N SER A 169 23.80 -4.71 25.15
CA SER A 169 22.71 -5.69 25.31
C SER A 169 22.24 -5.86 26.76
N THR A 170 22.91 -5.21 27.72
CA THR A 170 22.53 -5.19 29.13
C THR A 170 21.73 -3.95 29.53
N SER A 171 21.61 -2.95 28.65
CA SER A 171 20.76 -1.78 28.91
C SER A 171 19.28 -2.12 28.77
N PRO A 172 18.44 -1.83 29.79
CA PRO A 172 16.99 -2.04 29.72
C PRO A 172 16.28 -1.09 28.74
N THR A 173 17.01 -0.14 28.15
CA THR A 173 16.51 0.73 27.08
C THR A 173 16.97 0.28 25.68
N SER A 174 17.76 -0.81 25.59
CA SER A 174 18.28 -1.33 24.32
C SER A 174 17.18 -1.85 23.40
N ARG A 175 17.14 -1.38 22.15
CA ARG A 175 16.21 -1.88 21.13
C ARG A 175 16.88 -2.94 20.25
N PRO A 176 16.22 -4.09 20.02
CA PRO A 176 16.68 -5.06 19.04
C PRO A 176 16.88 -4.41 17.67
N ARG A 177 17.99 -4.72 17.00
CA ARG A 177 18.24 -4.31 15.60
C ARG A 177 17.46 -5.18 14.62
N THR A 178 16.16 -5.31 14.84
CA THR A 178 15.24 -6.09 14.02
C THR A 178 13.97 -5.31 13.73
N THR A 179 13.21 -5.76 12.73
CA THR A 179 11.96 -5.12 12.32
C THR A 179 10.79 -5.70 13.11
N PRO A 180 10.16 -4.93 14.02
CA PRO A 180 9.03 -5.42 14.81
C PRO A 180 7.74 -5.51 13.98
N LYS A 181 6.72 -6.17 14.55
CA LYS A 181 5.33 -6.06 14.08
C LYS A 181 4.95 -4.58 13.98
N TYR A 182 4.37 -4.15 12.86
CA TYR A 182 4.05 -2.73 12.58
C TYR A 182 5.27 -1.80 12.48
N GLY A 183 6.47 -2.34 12.30
CA GLY A 183 7.70 -1.57 12.12
C GLY A 183 7.81 -0.85 10.77
N CYS A 184 6.87 -1.08 9.86
CA CYS A 184 6.88 -0.54 8.52
C CYS A 184 5.47 -0.46 7.92
N VAL A 185 5.39 0.20 6.78
CA VAL A 185 4.25 0.18 5.86
C VAL A 185 4.74 -0.13 4.45
N VAL A 186 3.99 -0.93 3.70
CA VAL A 186 4.21 -1.21 2.29
C VAL A 186 3.12 -0.52 1.50
N ILE A 187 3.50 0.08 0.38
CA ILE A 187 2.61 0.79 -0.54
C ILE A 187 2.90 0.27 -1.95
N GLU A 188 2.05 -0.62 -2.44
CA GLU A 188 2.22 -1.31 -3.72
C GLU A 188 1.27 -0.66 -4.72
N VAL A 189 1.82 0.12 -5.66
CA VAL A 189 1.03 0.67 -6.77
C VAL A 189 0.72 -0.46 -7.74
N GLU A 190 -0.56 -0.73 -7.98
CA GLU A 190 -0.95 -1.92 -8.73
C GLU A 190 -2.35 -1.78 -9.34
N ASP A 191 -2.83 -2.85 -9.96
CA ASP A 191 -4.21 -2.94 -10.40
C ASP A 191 -5.06 -3.68 -9.35
N TRP A 192 -6.36 -3.78 -9.58
CA TRP A 192 -7.31 -4.40 -8.67
C TRP A 192 -6.94 -5.88 -8.47
N ILE A 193 -6.68 -6.26 -7.22
CA ILE A 193 -6.39 -7.65 -6.86
C ILE A 193 -7.51 -8.58 -7.34
N ASP A 194 -7.15 -9.75 -7.85
CA ASP A 194 -8.06 -10.79 -8.36
C ASP A 194 -8.99 -10.37 -9.53
N GLY A 195 -8.72 -9.25 -10.20
CA GLY A 195 -9.53 -8.78 -11.33
C GLY A 195 -9.66 -9.77 -12.51
N ILE A 196 -8.75 -10.74 -12.64
CA ILE A 196 -8.85 -11.82 -13.63
C ILE A 196 -9.99 -12.80 -13.36
N ASN A 197 -10.33 -13.01 -12.08
CA ASN A 197 -11.40 -13.91 -11.64
C ASN A 197 -12.73 -13.15 -11.47
N HIS A 198 -12.69 -11.82 -11.59
CA HIS A 198 -13.84 -10.91 -11.55
C HIS A 198 -13.97 -10.11 -12.86
N PRO A 199 -14.26 -10.76 -14.00
CA PRO A 199 -14.34 -10.10 -15.31
C PRO A 199 -15.39 -8.96 -15.35
N GLU A 200 -16.40 -9.01 -14.49
CA GLU A 200 -17.39 -7.95 -14.29
C GLU A 200 -16.79 -6.60 -13.86
N TRP A 201 -15.57 -6.58 -13.32
CA TRP A 201 -14.86 -5.35 -12.97
C TRP A 201 -14.16 -4.69 -14.17
N GLY A 202 -14.15 -5.34 -15.34
CA GLY A 202 -13.62 -4.74 -16.58
C GLY A 202 -12.11 -4.53 -16.59
N ARG A 203 -11.34 -5.26 -15.77
CA ARG A 203 -9.87 -5.12 -15.66
C ARG A 203 -9.08 -5.94 -16.68
N GLN A 204 -9.75 -6.72 -17.51
CA GLN A 204 -9.11 -7.63 -18.48
C GLN A 204 -8.08 -6.90 -19.36
N ASP A 205 -8.40 -5.69 -19.81
CA ASP A 205 -7.52 -4.92 -20.69
C ASP A 205 -6.27 -4.34 -20.00
N ARG A 206 -6.22 -4.43 -18.66
CA ARG A 206 -5.13 -3.94 -17.82
C ARG A 206 -4.35 -5.06 -17.14
N GLN A 207 -4.84 -6.30 -17.22
CA GLN A 207 -4.25 -7.46 -16.54
C GLN A 207 -3.90 -8.62 -17.48
N ILE A 208 -4.53 -8.74 -18.66
CA ILE A 208 -4.29 -9.82 -19.62
C ILE A 208 -3.54 -9.26 -20.83
N PHE A 209 -2.30 -9.71 -21.03
CA PHE A 209 -1.41 -9.25 -22.11
C PHE A 209 -0.95 -10.40 -22.98
N GLY A 210 -0.72 -10.16 -24.28
CA GLY A 210 -0.27 -11.18 -25.20
C GLY A 210 0.09 -10.63 -26.59
N PRO A 211 0.81 -11.40 -27.43
CA PRO A 211 1.15 -11.00 -28.78
C PRO A 211 -0.12 -10.80 -29.62
N GLY A 212 -0.40 -9.56 -30.01
CA GLY A 212 -1.57 -9.22 -30.82
C GLY A 212 -2.91 -9.36 -30.09
N THR A 213 -2.92 -9.51 -28.77
CA THR A 213 -4.14 -9.39 -27.97
C THR A 213 -4.30 -7.95 -27.54
N GLY A 214 -5.49 -7.43 -27.80
CA GLY A 214 -5.75 -6.01 -27.88
C GLY A 214 -6.43 -5.76 -29.21
N THR A 215 -7.43 -4.90 -29.20
CA THR A 215 -8.16 -4.35 -30.34
C THR A 215 -7.28 -3.54 -31.32
N GLY A 216 -5.98 -3.86 -31.43
CA GLY A 216 -4.96 -2.98 -32.00
C GLY A 216 -4.49 -1.89 -31.03
N GLN A 217 -4.99 -1.86 -29.79
CA GLN A 217 -4.74 -0.79 -28.80
C GLN A 217 -3.83 -1.17 -27.61
N GLN A 218 -3.62 -2.46 -27.30
CA GLN A 218 -2.71 -2.85 -26.21
C GLN A 218 -1.27 -2.84 -26.71
N GLY A 219 -0.54 -1.79 -26.33
CA GLY A 219 0.90 -1.74 -26.40
C GLY A 219 1.57 -2.66 -25.37
N PRO A 220 2.88 -2.50 -25.12
CA PRO A 220 3.54 -3.22 -24.03
C PRO A 220 2.86 -2.93 -22.67
N TYR A 221 2.96 -3.87 -21.74
CA TYR A 221 2.65 -3.55 -20.33
C TYR A 221 3.61 -2.45 -19.87
N VAL A 222 3.04 -1.39 -19.29
CA VAL A 222 3.78 -0.27 -18.73
C VAL A 222 3.30 -0.08 -17.29
N LEU A 223 4.26 0.07 -16.38
CA LEU A 223 4.05 0.56 -15.03
C LEU A 223 4.89 1.83 -14.84
N GLU A 224 4.25 2.94 -14.51
CA GLU A 224 4.85 4.25 -14.28
C GLU A 224 4.51 4.78 -12.89
N ALA A 225 5.51 4.84 -12.02
CA ALA A 225 5.34 5.43 -10.70
C ALA A 225 6.47 6.40 -10.39
N ARG A 226 6.13 7.53 -9.75
CA ARG A 226 7.06 8.56 -9.29
C ARG A 226 6.93 8.68 -7.76
N TYR A 227 8.07 8.62 -7.08
CA TYR A 227 8.16 8.74 -5.62
C TYR A 227 8.96 10.00 -5.30
N GLU A 228 8.29 11.05 -4.82
CA GLU A 228 8.91 12.34 -4.51
C GLU A 228 9.09 12.49 -3.01
N PHE A 229 10.34 12.60 -2.57
CA PHE A 229 10.67 12.83 -1.17
C PHE A 229 10.79 14.32 -0.88
N SER A 230 10.22 14.74 0.23
CA SER A 230 10.32 16.10 0.75
C SER A 230 10.48 16.10 2.28
N VAL A 231 10.79 17.27 2.84
CA VAL A 231 10.86 17.49 4.29
C VAL A 231 9.93 18.64 4.65
N TRP A 232 9.05 18.43 5.63
CA TRP A 232 8.16 19.47 6.16
C TRP A 232 8.97 20.67 6.65
N GLY A 233 8.64 21.87 6.15
CA GLY A 233 9.29 23.12 6.54
C GLY A 233 10.34 23.65 5.56
N GLU A 234 10.78 22.85 4.59
CA GLU A 234 11.61 23.32 3.47
C GLU A 234 10.82 23.17 2.16
N LYS A 235 10.04 24.20 1.80
CA LYS A 235 9.66 24.39 0.40
C LYS A 235 10.95 24.64 -0.38
N ARG A 236 11.25 23.80 -1.35
CA ARG A 236 12.12 24.21 -2.47
C ARG A 236 11.33 25.13 -3.39
#